data_AF-A0A261AID8-F1
#
_entry.id   AF-A0A261AID8-F1
#
_cell.length_a   1.000
_cell.length_b   1.000
_cell.length_c   1.000
_cell.angle_alpha   90.00
_cell.angle_beta   90.00
_cell.angle_gamma   90.00
#
_symmetry.space_group_name_H-M   'P 1'
#
loop_
_entity.id
_entity.type
_entity.pdbx_description
1 polymer ?
#
loop_
_entity_poly.entity_id
_entity_poly.type
_entity_poly.pdbx_seq_one_letter_code
_entity_poly.pdbx_strand_id
1 'polypeptide(L)'
;MTCCSSNSSLSDFNTLPRCPNRVGSITVILGPMFSGKTTELLRLHDRQIIAKRTCVLVKYAGDTRYDADLVATHSKMTGQGRTVKAHRLDEVSSQIFSDDVQVVSIDEGQFFDDLAETCEELAQRGKVVCVAALNGTFERKPFPQISLLLPYANEIKQVTAVCVECGSQANFSFRSTLDKKVEVIGGADTYTALCRECYVQKSEEKDAEEQLKTGCDKNENDITGIVMAKKEQRSDGSVSPPRKKIGLSKSVALESTVRI
;
A
#
# COMPACT_ATOMS: atom_id res chain seq x y z
N MET A 1 -31.96 2.18 -67.45
CA MET A 1 -30.57 1.75 -67.70
C MET A 1 -29.77 2.27 -66.52
N THR A 2 -29.25 1.49 -65.58
CA THR A 2 -28.84 0.08 -65.59
C THR A 2 -28.94 -0.40 -64.13
N CYS A 3 -29.53 -1.58 -63.94
CA CYS A 3 -29.44 -2.35 -62.69
C CYS A 3 -28.11 -3.11 -62.71
N CYS A 4 -27.41 -3.16 -61.57
CA CYS A 4 -26.55 -4.29 -61.22
C CYS A 4 -26.67 -4.56 -59.72
N SER A 5 -27.44 -5.58 -59.41
CA SER A 5 -27.44 -6.32 -58.14
C SER A 5 -26.12 -7.09 -57.98
N SER A 6 -25.59 -7.21 -56.76
CA SER A 6 -25.25 -8.52 -56.18
C SER A 6 -24.57 -8.41 -54.81
N ASN A 7 -25.10 -9.24 -53.90
CA ASN A 7 -24.42 -9.99 -52.85
C ASN A 7 -24.05 -9.31 -51.52
N SER A 8 -24.94 -9.60 -50.57
CA SER A 8 -24.68 -9.91 -49.17
C SER A 8 -23.34 -10.62 -48.89
N SER A 9 -22.51 -10.00 -48.07
CA SER A 9 -21.65 -10.70 -47.12
C SER A 9 -21.86 -10.08 -45.74
N LEU A 10 -22.58 -10.80 -44.88
CA LEU A 10 -22.64 -10.58 -43.45
C LEU A 10 -21.25 -10.90 -42.85
N SER A 11 -20.33 -9.93 -42.86
CA SER A 11 -19.02 -10.09 -42.19
C SER A 11 -18.55 -8.85 -41.41
N ASP A 12 -19.26 -7.73 -41.44
CA ASP A 12 -18.76 -6.49 -40.86
C ASP A 12 -19.40 -6.17 -39.49
N PHE A 13 -19.50 -7.19 -38.62
CA PHE A 13 -19.91 -7.01 -37.22
C PHE A 13 -18.73 -6.69 -36.27
N ASN A 14 -17.53 -6.41 -36.80
CA ASN A 14 -16.32 -6.34 -35.98
C ASN A 14 -15.54 -5.03 -35.99
N THR A 15 -16.13 -3.94 -36.47
CA THR A 15 -15.55 -2.59 -36.35
C THR A 15 -16.58 -1.64 -35.78
N LEU A 16 -16.92 -1.85 -34.50
CA LEU A 16 -17.45 -0.74 -33.71
C LEU A 16 -16.41 0.40 -33.78
N PRO A 17 -16.84 1.63 -34.12
CA PRO A 17 -15.92 2.76 -34.23
C PRO A 17 -15.19 2.93 -32.90
N ARG A 18 -13.85 2.79 -32.92
CA ARG A 18 -13.01 3.12 -31.77
C ARG A 18 -13.24 4.60 -31.49
N CYS A 19 -13.76 4.94 -30.30
CA CYS A 19 -13.89 6.33 -29.89
C CYS A 19 -12.53 7.05 -30.10
N PRO A 20 -12.51 8.20 -30.79
CA PRO A 20 -11.29 8.86 -31.23
C PRO A 20 -10.50 9.56 -30.10
N ASN A 21 -10.76 9.21 -28.84
CA ASN A 21 -10.04 9.69 -27.66
C ASN A 21 -10.02 8.57 -26.62
N ARG A 22 -9.10 7.61 -26.73
CA ARG A 22 -8.69 6.85 -25.54
C ARG A 22 -7.74 7.73 -24.76
N VAL A 23 -8.30 8.57 -23.90
CA VAL A 23 -7.49 9.23 -22.88
C VAL A 23 -7.08 8.12 -21.92
N GLY A 24 -5.77 7.86 -21.79
CA GLY A 24 -5.28 6.95 -20.77
C GLY A 24 -5.65 7.47 -19.39
N SER A 25 -5.70 6.58 -18.41
CA SER A 25 -6.17 6.95 -17.08
C SER A 25 -5.46 6.15 -16.00
N ILE A 26 -5.19 6.79 -14.87
CA ILE A 26 -4.59 6.15 -13.71
C ILE A 26 -5.61 6.16 -12.56
N THR A 27 -5.97 4.97 -12.08
CA THR A 27 -6.77 4.77 -10.87
C THR A 27 -5.89 4.14 -9.78
N VAL A 28 -5.80 4.79 -8.62
CA VAL A 28 -5.02 4.30 -7.48
C VAL A 28 -5.96 3.86 -6.35
N ILE A 29 -5.88 2.60 -5.95
CA ILE A 29 -6.61 2.01 -4.82
C ILE A 29 -5.65 1.94 -3.64
N LEU A 30 -5.93 2.76 -2.63
CA LEU A 30 -5.12 2.88 -1.41
C LEU A 30 -5.86 2.30 -0.21
N GLY A 31 -5.10 1.76 0.75
CA GLY A 31 -5.66 1.30 2.02
C GLY A 31 -4.66 0.52 2.87
N PRO A 32 -4.97 0.26 4.14
CA PRO A 32 -4.12 -0.56 4.99
C PRO A 32 -4.12 -2.02 4.51
N MET A 33 -3.33 -2.87 5.16
CA MET A 33 -3.48 -4.31 5.01
C MET A 33 -4.91 -4.76 5.40
N PHE A 34 -5.39 -5.86 4.81
CA PHE A 34 -6.71 -6.44 5.06
C PHE A 34 -7.94 -5.61 4.62
N SER A 35 -7.74 -4.51 3.88
CA SER A 35 -8.81 -3.65 3.35
C SER A 35 -9.40 -4.11 2.00
N GLY A 36 -8.97 -5.26 1.46
CA GLY A 36 -9.48 -5.79 0.20
C GLY A 36 -8.98 -5.08 -1.07
N LYS A 37 -7.83 -4.40 -1.03
CA LYS A 37 -7.24 -3.70 -2.19
C LYS A 37 -7.11 -4.59 -3.43
N THR A 38 -6.48 -5.76 -3.29
CA THR A 38 -6.32 -6.73 -4.38
C THR A 38 -7.67 -7.19 -4.91
N THR A 39 -8.66 -7.41 -4.04
CA THR A 39 -10.03 -7.77 -4.45
C THR A 39 -10.67 -6.67 -5.30
N GLU A 40 -10.52 -5.41 -4.90
CA GLU A 40 -11.04 -4.27 -5.68
C GLU A 40 -10.30 -4.11 -7.02
N LEU A 41 -8.97 -4.31 -7.04
CA LEU A 41 -8.17 -4.30 -8.25
C LEU A 41 -8.62 -5.40 -9.22
N LEU A 42 -8.77 -6.63 -8.75
CA LEU A 42 -9.23 -7.77 -9.54
C LEU A 42 -10.66 -7.53 -10.05
N ARG A 43 -11.55 -6.96 -9.22
CA ARG A 43 -12.89 -6.56 -9.66
C ARG A 43 -12.85 -5.56 -10.81
N LEU A 44 -11.96 -4.57 -10.77
CA LEU A 44 -11.78 -3.61 -11.87
C LEU A 44 -11.18 -4.30 -13.11
N HIS A 45 -10.17 -5.15 -12.93
CA HIS A 45 -9.52 -5.93 -13.98
C HIS A 45 -10.51 -6.83 -14.73
N ASP A 46 -11.29 -7.62 -14.00
CA ASP A 46 -12.26 -8.56 -14.56
C ASP A 46 -13.35 -7.85 -15.37
N ARG A 47 -13.78 -6.66 -14.93
CA ARG A 47 -14.71 -5.84 -15.71
C ARG A 47 -14.14 -5.42 -17.07
N GLN A 48 -12.83 -5.21 -17.17
CA GLN A 48 -12.18 -4.88 -18.44
C GLN A 48 -12.06 -6.11 -19.35
N ILE A 49 -11.80 -7.28 -18.78
CA ILE A 49 -11.84 -8.56 -19.50
C ILE A 49 -13.25 -8.81 -20.07
N ILE A 50 -14.30 -8.63 -19.27
CA ILE A 50 -15.70 -8.76 -19.74
C ILE A 50 -16.00 -7.79 -20.89
N ALA A 51 -15.40 -6.59 -20.86
CA ALA A 51 -15.46 -5.61 -21.94
C ALA A 51 -14.58 -5.96 -23.16
N LYS A 52 -14.02 -7.18 -23.22
CA LYS A 52 -13.15 -7.71 -24.29
C LYS A 52 -11.88 -6.88 -24.50
N ARG A 53 -11.35 -6.26 -23.45
CA ARG A 53 -10.08 -5.53 -23.50
C ARG A 53 -8.92 -6.46 -23.14
N THR A 54 -7.80 -6.28 -23.82
CA THR A 54 -6.56 -6.98 -23.48
C THR A 54 -5.99 -6.41 -22.19
N CYS A 55 -5.86 -7.26 -21.18
CA CYS A 55 -5.48 -6.85 -19.83
C CYS A 55 -4.22 -7.60 -19.36
N VAL A 56 -3.32 -6.88 -18.69
CA VAL A 56 -2.17 -7.45 -18.00
C VAL A 56 -2.27 -7.15 -16.50
N LEU A 57 -2.19 -8.19 -15.67
CA LEU A 57 -2.06 -8.09 -14.22
C LEU A 57 -0.60 -8.32 -13.83
N VAL A 58 0.03 -7.33 -13.21
CA VAL A 58 1.39 -7.40 -12.66
C VAL A 58 1.29 -7.63 -11.16
N LYS A 59 1.98 -8.66 -10.67
CA LYS A 59 2.14 -8.95 -9.24
C LYS A 59 3.59 -8.76 -8.84
N TYR A 60 3.82 -8.30 -7.61
CA TYR A 60 5.16 -8.23 -7.06
C TYR A 60 5.73 -9.63 -6.83
N ALA A 61 6.90 -9.91 -7.39
CA ALA A 61 7.53 -11.24 -7.32
C ALA A 61 8.01 -11.60 -5.91
N GLY A 62 8.34 -10.61 -5.08
CA GLY A 62 8.75 -10.85 -3.70
C GLY A 62 7.60 -11.27 -2.78
N ASP A 63 6.34 -11.02 -3.15
CA ASP A 63 5.20 -11.45 -2.32
C ASP A 63 4.88 -12.93 -2.49
N THR A 64 5.45 -13.75 -1.61
CA THR A 64 5.29 -15.21 -1.61
C THR A 64 4.15 -15.69 -0.70
N ARG A 65 3.44 -14.80 0.01
CA ARG A 65 2.39 -15.17 0.99
C ARG A 65 1.24 -15.94 0.36
N TYR A 66 0.97 -15.67 -0.91
CA TYR A 66 -0.17 -16.20 -1.63
C TYR A 66 0.22 -17.28 -2.65
N ASP A 67 1.48 -17.70 -2.70
CA ASP A 67 1.96 -18.67 -3.70
C ASP A 67 1.51 -20.11 -3.42
N ALA A 68 1.13 -20.44 -2.18
CA ALA A 68 0.58 -21.75 -1.85
C ALA A 68 -0.91 -21.90 -2.20
N ASP A 69 -1.72 -20.85 -2.02
CA ASP A 69 -3.18 -20.92 -2.25
C ASP A 69 -3.60 -20.49 -3.67
N LEU A 70 -2.75 -19.75 -4.40
CA LEU A 70 -2.96 -19.44 -5.82
C LEU A 70 -2.36 -20.46 -6.80
N VAL A 71 -2.04 -21.68 -6.35
CA VAL A 71 -1.86 -22.82 -7.28
C VAL A 71 -3.14 -23.08 -8.09
N ALA A 72 -4.29 -22.51 -7.69
CA ALA A 72 -5.53 -22.50 -8.47
C ALA A 72 -5.70 -21.30 -9.45
N THR A 73 -4.75 -20.36 -9.52
CA THR A 73 -4.69 -19.40 -10.64
C THR A 73 -3.41 -19.66 -11.42
N HIS A 74 -3.40 -20.85 -12.02
CA HIS A 74 -2.67 -21.15 -13.25
C HIS A 74 -2.37 -19.87 -14.05
N SER A 75 -1.23 -19.86 -14.72
CA SER A 75 -1.06 -19.14 -15.98
C SER A 75 -2.21 -19.54 -16.93
N LYS A 76 -3.40 -18.95 -16.73
CA LYS A 76 -4.56 -19.11 -17.58
C LYS A 76 -4.50 -17.91 -18.48
N MET A 77 -3.95 -18.11 -19.66
CA MET A 77 -4.44 -17.38 -20.81
C MET A 77 -5.93 -17.71 -20.97
N THR A 78 -6.82 -17.02 -20.25
CA THR A 78 -8.24 -16.96 -20.62
C THR A 78 -8.40 -15.88 -21.67
N GLY A 79 -7.88 -16.11 -22.88
CA GLY A 79 -8.06 -15.31 -24.10
C GLY A 79 -7.60 -13.83 -24.10
N GLN A 80 -7.91 -13.07 -23.05
CA GLN A 80 -7.84 -11.60 -22.95
C GLN A 80 -7.11 -11.11 -21.69
N GLY A 81 -6.81 -11.98 -20.72
CA GLY A 81 -6.09 -11.64 -19.48
C GLY A 81 -4.75 -12.38 -19.37
N ARG A 82 -3.69 -11.65 -19.03
CA ARG A 82 -2.34 -12.19 -18.75
C ARG A 82 -1.91 -11.79 -17.34
N THR A 83 -1.31 -12.70 -16.57
CA THR A 83 -0.66 -12.36 -15.29
C THR A 83 0.85 -12.52 -15.42
N VAL A 84 1.61 -11.55 -14.89
CA VAL A 84 3.07 -11.56 -14.82
C VAL A 84 3.53 -11.24 -13.40
N LYS A 85 4.71 -11.75 -13.03
CA LYS A 85 5.38 -11.42 -11.77
C LYS A 85 6.68 -10.70 -12.08
N ALA A 86 7.01 -9.68 -11.29
CA ALA A 86 8.24 -8.90 -11.46
C ALA A 86 8.67 -8.25 -10.13
N HIS A 87 9.97 -7.97 -9.97
CA HIS A 87 10.44 -7.11 -8.88
C HIS A 87 10.42 -5.63 -9.27
N ARG A 88 10.57 -5.34 -10.57
CA ARG A 88 10.51 -4.01 -11.18
C ARG A 88 9.59 -4.06 -12.40
N LEU A 89 8.94 -2.95 -12.77
CA LEU A 89 8.04 -2.95 -13.93
C LEU A 89 8.80 -3.02 -15.26
N ASP A 90 10.03 -2.52 -15.30
CA ASP A 90 10.93 -2.62 -16.46
C ASP A 90 11.18 -4.07 -16.93
N GLU A 91 11.25 -5.04 -16.01
CA GLU A 91 11.39 -6.48 -16.28
C GLU A 91 10.24 -7.04 -17.12
N VAL A 92 9.06 -6.42 -17.03
CA VAL A 92 7.84 -6.81 -17.76
C VAL A 92 7.42 -5.75 -18.79
N SER A 93 8.33 -4.86 -19.17
CA SER A 93 8.10 -3.78 -20.13
C SER A 93 7.51 -4.29 -21.45
N SER A 94 8.09 -5.34 -22.05
CA SER A 94 7.61 -5.91 -23.32
C SER A 94 6.16 -6.39 -23.26
N GLN A 95 5.70 -6.78 -22.06
CA GLN A 95 4.36 -7.29 -21.81
C GLN A 95 3.37 -6.15 -21.56
N ILE A 96 3.73 -5.14 -20.77
CA ILE A 96 2.83 -4.04 -20.40
C ILE A 96 2.74 -2.95 -21.48
N PHE A 97 3.82 -2.73 -22.23
CA PHE A 97 3.89 -1.73 -23.30
C PHE A 97 3.45 -2.24 -24.68
N SER A 98 3.16 -3.54 -24.83
CA SER A 98 2.67 -4.10 -26.09
C SER A 98 1.45 -3.33 -26.63
N ASP A 99 1.39 -3.10 -27.94
CA ASP A 99 0.38 -2.25 -28.61
C ASP A 99 -1.05 -2.79 -28.49
N ASP A 100 -1.19 -4.12 -28.34
CA ASP A 100 -2.47 -4.79 -28.14
C ASP A 100 -3.02 -4.67 -26.71
N VAL A 101 -2.16 -4.36 -25.73
CA VAL A 101 -2.53 -4.23 -24.31
C VAL A 101 -3.21 -2.89 -24.06
N GLN A 102 -4.41 -2.95 -23.47
CA GLN A 102 -5.25 -1.78 -23.22
C GLN A 102 -5.36 -1.44 -21.75
N VAL A 103 -5.18 -2.42 -20.87
CA VAL A 103 -5.30 -2.26 -19.42
C VAL A 103 -4.12 -2.91 -18.72
N VAL A 104 -3.52 -2.18 -17.78
CA VAL A 104 -2.46 -2.69 -16.90
C VAL A 104 -2.92 -2.54 -15.46
N SER A 105 -3.03 -3.65 -14.75
CA SER A 105 -3.39 -3.72 -13.33
C SER A 105 -2.14 -4.09 -12.54
N ILE A 106 -1.78 -3.31 -11.53
CA ILE A 106 -0.55 -3.50 -10.75
C ILE A 106 -0.95 -3.72 -9.29
N ASP A 107 -0.61 -4.88 -8.75
CA ASP A 107 -0.85 -5.23 -7.35
C ASP A 107 0.40 -5.02 -6.51
N GLU A 108 0.22 -4.65 -5.24
CA GLU A 108 1.30 -4.31 -4.31
C GLU A 108 2.26 -3.23 -4.86
N GLY A 109 1.69 -2.19 -5.47
CA GLY A 109 2.39 -1.10 -6.16
C GLY A 109 3.52 -0.46 -5.36
N GLN A 110 3.42 -0.43 -4.02
CA GLN A 110 4.42 0.20 -3.16
C GLN A 110 5.82 -0.44 -3.22
N PHE A 111 5.95 -1.66 -3.75
CA PHE A 111 7.23 -2.37 -3.85
C PHE A 111 7.97 -2.13 -5.17
N PHE A 112 7.33 -1.49 -6.16
CA PHE A 112 7.96 -1.14 -7.42
C PHE A 112 8.60 0.24 -7.32
N ASP A 113 9.92 0.31 -7.50
CA ASP A 113 10.70 1.55 -7.40
C ASP A 113 10.60 2.43 -8.66
N ASP A 114 10.07 1.89 -9.75
CA ASP A 114 9.83 2.51 -11.06
C ASP A 114 8.33 2.76 -11.34
N LEU A 115 7.46 2.63 -10.32
CA LEU A 115 6.01 2.67 -10.47
C LEU A 115 5.48 3.97 -11.08
N ALA A 116 5.83 5.14 -10.53
CA ALA A 116 5.17 6.39 -10.89
C ALA A 116 5.45 6.79 -12.34
N GLU A 117 6.72 6.74 -12.75
CA GLU A 117 7.16 7.01 -14.12
C GLU A 117 6.54 6.04 -15.11
N THR A 118 6.55 4.74 -14.81
CA THR A 118 5.96 3.72 -15.68
C THR A 118 4.45 3.90 -15.85
N CYS A 119 3.73 4.21 -14.76
CA CYS A 119 2.28 4.43 -14.83
C CYS A 119 1.92 5.65 -15.68
N GLU A 120 2.66 6.75 -15.53
CA GLU A 120 2.48 7.96 -16.34
C GLU A 120 2.75 7.67 -17.82
N GLU A 121 3.84 6.97 -18.15
CA GLU A 121 4.15 6.62 -19.53
C GLU A 121 3.06 5.73 -20.16
N LEU A 122 2.57 4.73 -19.43
CA LEU A 122 1.48 3.87 -19.89
C LEU A 122 0.20 4.69 -20.16
N ALA A 123 -0.14 5.63 -19.26
CA ALA A 123 -1.30 6.49 -19.42
C ALA A 123 -1.16 7.46 -20.61
N GLN A 124 0.02 8.05 -20.81
CA GLN A 124 0.32 8.88 -21.98
C GLN A 124 0.17 8.12 -23.31
N ARG A 125 0.44 6.80 -23.30
CA ARG A 125 0.20 5.89 -24.44
C ARG A 125 -1.26 5.42 -24.55
N GLY A 126 -2.19 6.01 -23.80
CA GLY A 126 -3.62 5.74 -23.90
C GLY A 126 -4.10 4.47 -23.21
N LYS A 127 -3.28 3.89 -22.31
CA LYS A 127 -3.64 2.69 -21.53
C LYS A 127 -4.40 3.07 -20.26
N VAL A 128 -5.25 2.17 -19.80
CA VAL A 128 -5.90 2.27 -18.48
C VAL A 128 -5.02 1.57 -17.46
N VAL A 129 -4.53 2.31 -16.47
CA VAL A 129 -3.67 1.81 -15.40
C VAL A 129 -4.46 1.78 -14.10
N CYS A 130 -4.48 0.63 -13.43
CA CYS A 130 -5.07 0.50 -12.10
C CYS A 130 -3.99 -0.01 -11.13
N VAL A 131 -3.77 0.68 -10.03
CA VAL A 131 -2.73 0.34 -9.05
C VAL A 131 -3.37 0.08 -7.70
N ALA A 132 -3.13 -1.07 -7.08
CA ALA A 132 -3.42 -1.31 -5.68
C ALA A 132 -2.15 -1.16 -4.84
N ALA A 133 -2.20 -0.32 -3.81
CA ALA A 133 -1.03 -0.08 -2.97
C ALA A 133 -1.39 0.24 -1.51
N LEU A 134 -0.44 0.02 -0.62
CA LEU A 134 -0.53 0.48 0.76
C LEU A 134 -0.55 2.02 0.83
N ASN A 135 -1.42 2.57 1.68
CA ASN A 135 -1.50 4.01 1.92
C ASN A 135 -0.34 4.56 2.77
N GLY A 136 0.38 3.70 3.48
CA GLY A 136 1.56 4.07 4.27
C GLY A 136 2.23 2.85 4.89
N THR A 137 3.47 3.03 5.34
CA THR A 137 4.22 2.01 6.06
C THR A 137 3.61 1.70 7.43
N PHE A 138 4.15 0.70 8.12
CA PHE A 138 3.75 0.40 9.50
C PHE A 138 4.01 1.54 10.49
N GLU A 139 4.88 2.51 10.14
CA GLU A 139 5.14 3.73 10.91
C GLU A 139 4.27 4.92 10.44
N ARG A 140 3.33 4.69 9.52
CA ARG A 140 2.52 5.71 8.83
C ARG A 140 3.36 6.70 8.01
N LYS A 141 4.53 6.27 7.53
CA LYS A 141 5.34 7.06 6.59
C LYS A 141 4.86 6.80 5.15
N PRO A 142 5.01 7.78 4.25
CA PRO A 142 4.68 7.58 2.84
C PRO A 142 5.60 6.55 2.18
N PHE A 143 5.06 5.80 1.24
CA PHE A 143 5.86 5.07 0.26
C PHE A 143 6.25 6.03 -0.86
N PRO A 144 7.55 6.21 -1.19
CA PRO A 144 8.00 7.25 -2.11
C PRO A 144 7.29 7.24 -3.46
N GLN A 145 7.22 6.07 -4.10
CA GLN A 145 6.60 5.93 -5.42
C GLN A 145 5.08 6.10 -5.40
N ILE A 146 4.41 5.73 -4.31
CA ILE A 146 2.98 6.00 -4.15
C ILE A 146 2.73 7.50 -4.08
N SER A 147 3.53 8.23 -3.29
CA SER A 147 3.42 9.69 -3.19
C SER A 147 3.68 10.40 -4.52
N LEU A 148 4.63 9.91 -5.32
CA LEU A 148 4.90 10.44 -6.66
C LEU A 148 3.79 10.12 -7.67
N LEU A 149 3.07 9.00 -7.49
CA LEU A 149 1.99 8.60 -8.39
C LEU A 149 0.70 9.41 -8.18
N LEU A 150 0.40 9.86 -6.95
CA LEU A 150 -0.89 10.52 -6.64
C LEU A 150 -1.20 11.75 -7.51
N PRO A 151 -0.25 12.65 -7.82
CA PRO A 151 -0.50 13.78 -8.72
C PRO A 151 -0.88 13.38 -10.15
N TYR A 152 -0.48 12.20 -10.61
CA TYR A 152 -0.82 11.68 -11.93
C TYR A 152 -2.17 10.95 -11.95
N ALA A 153 -2.73 10.62 -10.79
CA ALA A 153 -3.96 9.83 -10.69
C ALA A 153 -5.20 10.63 -11.12
N ASN A 154 -6.00 10.04 -12.02
CA ASN A 154 -7.33 10.55 -12.36
C ASN A 154 -8.37 10.22 -11.27
N GLU A 155 -8.18 9.09 -10.59
CA GLU A 155 -9.04 8.65 -9.49
C GLU A 155 -8.19 8.05 -8.37
N ILE A 156 -8.45 8.48 -7.13
CA ILE A 156 -7.86 7.89 -5.92
C ILE A 156 -9.01 7.32 -5.09
N LYS A 157 -9.00 6.00 -4.91
CA LYS A 157 -9.98 5.28 -4.10
C LYS A 157 -9.33 4.79 -2.81
N GLN A 158 -9.77 5.35 -1.68
CA GLN A 158 -9.37 4.87 -0.37
C GLN A 158 -10.33 3.76 0.09
N VAL A 159 -9.80 2.56 0.30
CA VAL A 159 -10.50 1.46 0.98
C VAL A 159 -10.04 1.36 2.43
N THR A 160 -10.95 0.96 3.31
CA THR A 160 -10.71 0.81 4.75
C THR A 160 -10.83 -0.65 5.15
N ALA A 161 -10.14 -1.03 6.22
CA ALA A 161 -10.30 -2.32 6.87
C ALA A 161 -11.22 -2.18 8.10
N VAL A 162 -11.44 -3.27 8.82
CA VAL A 162 -12.08 -3.27 10.14
C VAL A 162 -10.99 -3.26 11.21
N CYS A 163 -11.11 -2.38 12.18
CA CYS A 163 -10.20 -2.30 13.32
C CYS A 163 -10.36 -3.54 14.19
N VAL A 164 -9.28 -4.30 14.38
CA VAL A 164 -9.33 -5.55 15.15
C VAL A 164 -9.57 -5.33 16.65
N GLU A 165 -9.26 -4.13 17.16
CA GLU A 165 -9.39 -3.79 18.58
C GLU A 165 -10.80 -3.30 18.95
N CYS A 166 -11.45 -2.52 18.06
CA CYS A 166 -12.70 -1.83 18.39
C CYS A 166 -13.80 -1.91 17.34
N GLY A 167 -13.58 -2.59 16.21
CA GLY A 167 -14.57 -2.77 15.15
C GLY A 167 -14.85 -1.55 14.26
N SER A 168 -14.27 -0.38 14.57
CA SER A 168 -14.39 0.83 13.73
C SER A 168 -13.61 0.72 12.41
N GLN A 169 -13.70 1.72 11.53
CA GLN A 169 -12.92 1.75 10.29
C GLN A 169 -11.42 1.89 10.57
N ALA A 170 -10.64 0.94 10.06
CA ALA A 170 -9.18 0.94 10.14
C ALA A 170 -8.55 1.54 8.89
N ASN A 171 -7.56 2.41 9.13
CA ASN A 171 -6.80 3.12 8.09
C ASN A 171 -5.30 2.83 8.16
N PHE A 172 -4.84 2.11 9.19
CA PHE A 172 -3.42 1.90 9.45
C PHE A 172 -3.10 0.43 9.59
N SER A 173 -1.96 0.03 9.05
CA SER A 173 -1.37 -1.30 9.27
C SER A 173 -0.41 -1.17 10.45
N PHE A 174 -0.74 -1.72 11.60
CA PHE A 174 0.14 -1.78 12.75
C PHE A 174 0.97 -3.07 12.68
N ARG A 175 2.28 -2.96 12.96
CA ARG A 175 3.16 -4.13 13.05
C ARG A 175 3.36 -4.51 14.51
N SER A 176 2.94 -5.73 14.86
CA SER A 176 3.04 -6.26 16.22
C SER A 176 4.46 -6.66 16.61
N THR A 177 5.32 -6.99 15.64
CA THR A 177 6.71 -7.40 15.89
C THR A 177 7.65 -6.21 16.11
N LEU A 178 8.79 -6.43 16.78
CA LEU A 178 9.82 -5.42 17.03
C LEU A 178 10.76 -5.18 15.82
N ASP A 179 10.60 -5.90 14.72
CA ASP A 179 11.42 -5.70 13.51
C ASP A 179 11.14 -4.31 12.89
N LYS A 180 12.22 -3.59 12.57
CA LYS A 180 12.20 -2.23 12.01
C LYS A 180 12.35 -2.18 10.48
N LYS A 181 12.59 -3.31 9.80
CA LYS A 181 12.71 -3.35 8.32
C LYS A 181 11.40 -2.92 7.66
N VAL A 182 11.40 -1.95 6.76
CA VAL A 182 10.16 -1.49 6.09
C VAL A 182 9.53 -2.62 5.28
N GLU A 183 10.36 -3.40 4.58
CA GLU A 183 9.95 -4.59 3.85
C GLU A 183 10.03 -5.82 4.76
N VAL A 184 8.90 -6.18 5.36
CA VAL A 184 8.70 -7.49 5.96
C VAL A 184 7.43 -8.05 5.35
N ILE A 185 7.59 -9.05 4.50
CA ILE A 185 6.49 -9.83 3.95
C ILE A 185 5.91 -10.64 5.12
N GLY A 186 4.74 -10.23 5.60
CA GLY A 186 4.03 -10.88 6.69
C GLY A 186 2.53 -10.77 6.46
N GLY A 187 1.76 -11.69 7.06
CA GLY A 187 0.31 -11.71 7.01
C GLY A 187 -0.30 -11.18 8.30
N ALA A 188 -1.41 -11.80 8.72
CA ALA A 188 -2.12 -11.48 9.97
C ALA A 188 -1.33 -11.82 11.24
N ASP A 189 -0.30 -12.65 11.11
CA ASP A 189 0.67 -13.00 12.15
C ASP A 189 1.59 -11.82 12.54
N THR A 190 1.86 -10.92 11.58
CA THR A 190 2.81 -9.81 11.76
C THR A 190 2.11 -8.45 11.81
N TYR A 191 0.99 -8.29 11.11
CA TYR A 191 0.30 -7.02 10.97
C TYR A 191 -1.17 -7.10 11.37
N THR A 192 -1.67 -6.00 11.93
CA THR A 192 -3.08 -5.82 12.29
C THR A 192 -3.60 -4.50 11.73
N ALA A 193 -4.86 -4.46 11.31
CA ALA A 193 -5.49 -3.22 10.85
C ALA A 193 -6.10 -2.48 12.04
N LEU A 194 -5.70 -1.22 12.24
CA LEU A 194 -6.15 -0.38 13.37
C LEU A 194 -6.76 0.94 12.91
N CYS A 195 -7.71 1.43 13.71
CA CYS A 195 -8.17 2.81 13.63
C CYS A 195 -7.13 3.76 14.26
N ARG A 196 -7.39 5.07 14.19
CA ARG A 196 -6.43 6.09 14.65
C ARG A 196 -6.13 5.98 16.14
N GLU A 197 -7.16 5.84 16.96
CA GLU A 197 -7.05 5.81 18.41
C GLU A 197 -6.31 4.55 18.87
N CYS A 198 -6.78 3.38 18.43
CA CYS A 198 -6.15 2.11 18.78
C CYS A 198 -4.70 2.01 18.28
N TYR A 199 -4.38 2.58 17.11
CA TYR A 199 -2.99 2.64 16.64
C TYR A 199 -2.10 3.42 17.60
N VAL A 200 -2.54 4.61 18.05
CA VAL A 200 -1.73 5.45 18.97
C VAL A 200 -1.53 4.73 20.31
N GLN A 201 -2.61 4.18 20.87
CA GLN A 201 -2.54 3.40 22.13
C GLN A 201 -1.58 2.22 22.01
N LYS A 202 -1.70 1.41 20.94
CA LYS A 202 -0.81 0.27 20.69
C LYS A 202 0.64 0.68 20.45
N SER A 203 0.88 1.82 19.81
CA SER A 203 2.23 2.37 19.67
C SER A 203 2.83 2.76 21.02
N GLU A 204 2.07 3.44 21.89
CA GLU A 204 2.53 3.82 23.23
C GLU A 204 2.83 2.59 24.10
N GLU A 205 1.97 1.56 24.06
CA GLU A 205 2.19 0.27 24.73
C GLU A 205 3.51 -0.38 24.26
N LYS A 206 3.71 -0.43 22.94
CA LYS A 206 4.91 -1.02 22.34
C LYS A 206 6.19 -0.27 22.70
N ASP A 207 6.16 1.06 22.69
CA ASP A 207 7.31 1.89 23.05
C ASP A 207 7.69 1.69 24.54
N ALA A 208 6.70 1.52 25.42
CA ALA A 208 6.93 1.20 26.83
C ALA A 208 7.56 -0.19 27.02
N GLU A 209 7.12 -1.20 26.25
CA GLU A 209 7.71 -2.54 26.27
C GLU A 209 9.17 -2.56 25.76
N GLU A 210 9.49 -1.79 24.71
CA GLU A 210 10.86 -1.68 24.19
C GLU A 210 11.79 -1.00 25.22
N GLN A 211 11.30 -0.01 25.96
CA GLN A 211 12.02 0.63 27.06
C GLN A 211 12.26 -0.29 28.26
N LEU A 212 11.28 -1.15 28.59
CA LEU A 212 11.43 -2.11 29.69
C LEU A 212 12.48 -3.19 29.36
N LYS A 213 12.53 -3.66 28.10
CA LYS A 213 13.52 -4.65 27.63
C LYS A 213 14.94 -4.06 27.60
N THR A 214 15.10 -2.86 27.06
CA THR A 214 16.40 -2.17 27.03
C THR A 214 16.88 -1.68 28.41
N GLY A 215 15.96 -1.53 29.37
CA GLY A 215 16.27 -1.23 30.77
C GLY A 215 16.76 -2.46 31.56
N CYS A 216 16.28 -3.66 31.22
CA CYS A 216 16.68 -4.91 31.89
C CYS A 216 18.09 -5.36 31.47
N ASP A 217 18.47 -5.15 30.20
CA ASP A 217 19.83 -5.47 29.69
C ASP A 217 20.94 -4.61 30.31
N LYS A 218 20.59 -3.45 30.89
CA LYS A 218 21.56 -2.60 31.61
C LYS A 218 21.75 -2.99 33.07
N ASN A 219 20.83 -3.75 33.65
CA ASN A 219 20.89 -4.15 35.05
C ASN A 219 21.57 -5.50 35.28
N GLU A 220 21.73 -6.36 34.26
CA GLU A 220 22.47 -7.63 34.44
C GLU A 220 24.00 -7.45 34.53
N ASN A 221 24.57 -6.39 33.96
CA ASN A 221 26.01 -6.10 34.09
C ASN A 221 26.41 -5.36 35.39
N ASP A 222 25.45 -4.90 36.19
CA ASP A 222 25.71 -4.23 37.48
C ASP A 222 25.48 -5.14 38.70
N ILE A 223 24.92 -6.35 38.53
CA ILE A 223 24.66 -7.27 39.65
C ILE A 223 25.94 -8.02 40.10
N THR A 224 26.99 -8.11 39.28
CA THR A 224 28.29 -8.65 39.71
C THR A 224 29.17 -7.65 40.49
N GLY A 225 28.75 -6.39 40.67
CA GLY A 225 29.52 -5.37 41.39
C GLY A 225 28.98 -4.99 42.78
N ILE A 226 27.74 -5.39 43.13
CA ILE A 226 27.01 -4.82 44.28
C ILE A 226 26.88 -5.80 45.47
N VAL A 227 27.29 -7.07 45.33
CA VAL A 227 27.34 -8.03 46.45
C VAL A 227 28.71 -8.03 47.14
N MET A 228 29.22 -6.87 47.57
CA MET A 228 30.31 -6.82 48.58
C MET A 228 30.42 -5.49 49.36
N ALA A 229 29.51 -4.53 49.20
CA ALA A 229 29.61 -3.28 49.95
C ALA A 229 28.23 -2.69 50.25
N LYS A 230 27.62 -3.11 51.36
CA LYS A 230 26.73 -2.29 52.22
C LYS A 230 26.19 -3.12 53.38
N LYS A 231 27.03 -3.30 54.39
CA LYS A 231 26.58 -3.44 55.77
C LYS A 231 26.97 -2.14 56.45
N GLU A 232 26.07 -1.16 56.45
CA GLU A 232 25.86 -0.25 57.58
C GLU A 232 24.90 0.91 57.26
N GLN A 233 23.98 1.08 58.21
CA GLN A 233 23.30 2.30 58.62
C GLN A 233 22.03 2.76 57.89
N ARG A 234 20.93 2.49 58.60
CA ARG A 234 19.61 3.14 58.56
C ARG A 234 19.72 4.58 59.07
N SER A 235 18.91 5.49 58.52
CA SER A 235 17.92 6.31 59.27
C SER A 235 17.21 7.34 58.39
N ASP A 236 15.88 7.34 58.47
CA ASP A 236 14.86 8.39 58.34
C ASP A 236 15.09 9.69 57.57
N GLY A 237 14.07 10.08 56.80
CA GLY A 237 13.86 11.46 56.38
C GLY A 237 12.88 11.63 55.22
N SER A 238 11.60 11.83 55.53
CA SER A 238 10.53 12.20 54.60
C SER A 238 10.62 13.67 54.17
N VAL A 239 10.74 13.95 52.86
CA VAL A 239 10.42 15.28 52.29
C VAL A 239 9.89 15.13 50.85
N SER A 240 8.68 15.66 50.61
CA SER A 240 8.03 15.78 49.31
C SER A 240 8.50 17.03 48.52
N PRO A 241 8.68 16.98 47.19
CA PRO A 241 9.08 18.16 46.40
C PRO A 241 7.88 18.94 45.81
N PRO A 242 8.02 20.25 45.53
CA PRO A 242 6.93 21.11 45.06
C PRO A 242 6.75 21.09 43.53
N ARG A 243 5.50 21.30 43.09
CA ARG A 243 5.09 21.44 41.68
C ARG A 243 5.60 22.76 41.07
N LYS A 244 6.32 22.70 39.94
CA LYS A 244 6.61 23.85 39.08
C LYS A 244 5.45 24.12 38.13
N LYS A 245 4.94 25.37 38.13
CA LYS A 245 4.05 25.92 37.11
C LYS A 245 4.89 26.33 35.89
N ILE A 246 4.54 25.84 34.70
CA ILE A 246 5.08 26.32 33.43
C ILE A 246 3.99 27.18 32.78
N GLY A 247 4.31 28.47 32.60
CA GLY A 247 3.47 29.39 31.85
C GLY A 247 3.64 29.18 30.35
N LEU A 248 2.53 29.08 29.62
CA LEU A 248 2.50 29.27 28.18
C LEU A 248 1.92 30.65 27.89
N SER A 249 2.72 31.53 27.30
CA SER A 249 2.20 32.60 26.46
C SER A 249 3.15 32.82 25.28
N LYS A 250 2.59 32.68 24.07
CA LYS A 250 2.79 33.52 22.89
C LYS A 250 2.09 32.88 21.70
N SER A 251 0.91 33.41 21.41
CA SER A 251 0.21 33.29 20.14
C SER A 251 1.00 34.02 19.06
N VAL A 252 1.43 33.29 18.04
CA VAL A 252 1.99 33.84 16.80
C VAL A 252 0.92 33.72 15.73
N ALA A 253 0.43 34.85 15.24
CA ALA A 253 -0.41 34.93 14.07
C ALA A 253 0.44 34.57 12.84
N LEU A 254 0.01 33.56 12.09
CA LEU A 254 0.58 33.20 10.80
C LEU A 254 -0.29 33.81 9.71
N GLU A 255 0.23 34.85 9.06
CA GLU A 255 -0.29 35.33 7.77
C GLU A 255 -0.06 34.24 6.72
N SER A 256 -1.16 33.70 6.22
CA SER A 256 -1.20 32.67 5.18
C SER A 256 -0.94 33.29 3.81
N THR A 257 0.32 33.29 3.37
CA THR A 257 0.64 33.39 1.94
C THR A 257 0.60 31.98 1.35
N VAL A 258 -0.37 31.71 0.48
CA VAL A 258 -0.39 30.46 -0.28
C VAL A 258 0.73 30.52 -1.32
N ARG A 259 1.79 29.73 -1.11
CA ARG A 259 2.76 29.39 -2.16
C ARG A 259 2.52 27.94 -2.54
N ILE A 260 2.16 27.71 -3.80
CA ILE A 260 2.07 26.38 -4.42
C ILE A 260 3.49 25.84 -4.59
#